data_AF-A0A3P9PUR9-F1
#
_entry.id   AF-A0A3P9PUR9-F1
#
_cell.length_a   1.000
_cell.length_b   1.000
_cell.length_c   1.000
_cell.angle_alpha   90.00
_cell.angle_beta   90.00
_cell.angle_gamma   90.00
#
_symmetry.space_group_name_H-M   'P 1'
#
loop_
_entity.id
_entity.type
_entity.pdbx_description
1 polymer ?
#
loop_
_entity_poly.entity_id
_entity_poly.type
_entity_poly.pdbx_seq_one_letter_code
_entity_poly.pdbx_strand_id
1 'polypeptide(L)'
;MLYFIFLDLLNDLNCFVLLQIITDITLIIDEEMIGDINVKKWINDNYCPEKTASCYRVFSRDFNKVQQLVKRLSGHLSSPGTQGQTAPPTPCAATCSVPVNRVVMEYIKKKYDEKLKKILGHFVIEFKAANSDPHSTVQVNFRAPRKPAYSSDRVHLDFVRQRFIIFYQRTASDLQLISLHVTPHQAEDLQRKFPLLFFKSGSSKDTAVCGPFAHVQKLKEFISQNPKGSGNSPVKRDPARSQSYKSSAPSPKLSKPPGNETCPICMEPIPPEKKKALQCMHSFCKDCLQRAFDYKPVCPICGEVYGTLKGTQPDGGTMDIRTSSASLPGYERHGTLVIHYHIPSGIQKEEHPNPGQPFEGASRTAYLPDSFEGRKVLELLRKAFNQRLIFTIGQSSTSGRNNMVTWNDIHHKTSVHGGPTSYGYPDPDYLNRVQEELKAKGIK
;
A
#
# COMPACT_ATOMS: atom_id res chain seq x y z
N MET A 1 24.42 7.81 -4.23
CA MET A 1 23.21 6.99 -4.32
C MET A 1 22.03 7.91 -4.64
N LEU A 2 21.42 7.73 -5.81
CA LEU A 2 20.30 8.55 -6.28
C LEU A 2 19.00 8.02 -5.69
N TYR A 3 18.19 8.91 -5.10
CA TYR A 3 16.93 8.54 -4.47
C TYR A 3 15.78 9.07 -5.33
N PHE A 4 14.76 8.27 -5.56
CA PHE A 4 13.59 8.66 -6.34
C PHE A 4 12.41 8.88 -5.39
N ILE A 5 11.77 10.06 -5.44
CA ILE A 5 10.44 10.30 -4.88
C ILE A 5 9.44 10.38 -6.05
N PHE A 6 8.32 9.69 -5.92
CA PHE A 6 7.17 9.94 -6.79
C PHE A 6 6.19 10.78 -5.98
N LEU A 7 6.01 12.03 -6.38
CA LEU A 7 4.92 12.86 -5.87
C LEU A 7 3.62 12.35 -6.50
N ASP A 8 2.68 11.96 -5.66
CA ASP A 8 1.29 11.84 -6.06
C ASP A 8 0.79 13.24 -6.43
N LEU A 9 0.20 13.39 -7.63
CA LEU A 9 -0.80 14.43 -7.81
C LEU A 9 -2.01 13.99 -6.97
N LEU A 10 -2.21 14.66 -5.83
CA LEU A 10 -3.53 14.76 -5.21
C LEU A 10 -4.46 15.41 -6.24
N ASN A 11 -5.16 14.60 -7.02
CA ASN A 11 -6.40 15.03 -7.63
C ASN A 11 -7.54 14.60 -6.71
N ASP A 12 -7.96 15.55 -5.89
CA ASP A 12 -9.28 15.53 -5.29
C ASP A 12 -10.37 15.39 -6.37
N LEU A 13 -11.47 14.75 -5.94
CA LEU A 13 -12.82 14.75 -6.53
C LEU A 13 -13.10 13.88 -7.78
N ASN A 14 -14.02 12.94 -7.57
CA ASN A 14 -15.03 12.46 -8.52
C ASN A 14 -14.55 11.99 -9.92
N CYS A 15 -14.31 10.69 -10.08
CA CYS A 15 -14.87 9.91 -11.20
C CYS A 15 -14.40 8.45 -11.17
N PHE A 16 -15.36 7.52 -11.21
CA PHE A 16 -15.14 6.24 -11.87
C PHE A 16 -14.75 6.56 -13.33
N VAL A 17 -13.58 6.09 -13.75
CA VAL A 17 -12.88 6.42 -15.01
C VAL A 17 -12.14 7.76 -14.97
N LEU A 18 -10.85 7.74 -14.62
CA LEU A 18 -9.87 8.71 -15.09
C LEU A 18 -8.46 8.08 -15.14
N LEU A 19 -7.81 8.25 -16.29
CA LEU A 19 -6.42 7.93 -16.57
C LEU A 19 -5.50 8.65 -15.58
N GLN A 20 -4.44 7.98 -15.12
CA GLN A 20 -3.08 8.49 -15.24
C GLN A 20 -2.08 7.37 -14.92
N ILE A 21 -1.36 6.94 -15.96
CA ILE A 21 -0.06 6.29 -15.81
C ILE A 21 0.83 7.38 -15.20
N ILE A 22 1.52 7.10 -14.09
CA ILE A 22 2.46 8.05 -13.45
C ILE A 22 3.40 8.60 -14.54
N THR A 23 3.22 9.87 -14.92
CA THR A 23 4.04 10.58 -15.94
C THR A 23 5.18 11.37 -15.32
N ASP A 24 5.19 11.50 -13.99
CA ASP A 24 5.95 12.53 -13.28
C ASP A 24 6.99 11.86 -12.36
N ILE A 25 8.27 12.09 -12.61
CA ILE A 25 9.40 11.52 -11.87
C ILE A 25 10.08 12.65 -11.09
N THR A 26 10.20 12.51 -9.78
CA THR A 26 10.99 13.43 -8.95
C THR A 26 12.25 12.72 -8.46
N LEU A 27 13.40 13.20 -8.92
CA LEU A 27 14.69 12.77 -8.41
C LEU A 27 15.04 13.60 -7.18
N ILE A 28 15.44 12.93 -6.10
CA ILE A 28 16.04 13.56 -4.92
C ILE A 28 17.53 13.25 -4.92
N ILE A 29 18.30 14.31 -5.06
CA ILE A 29 19.74 14.27 -5.10
C ILE A 29 20.24 14.91 -3.81
N ASP A 30 20.90 14.13 -2.99
CA ASP A 30 21.58 14.63 -1.80
C ASP A 30 22.66 15.65 -2.22
N GLU A 31 22.69 16.83 -1.58
CA GLU A 31 23.64 17.89 -1.88
C GLU A 31 25.09 17.43 -1.65
N GLU A 32 25.34 16.52 -0.70
CA GLU A 32 26.67 15.93 -0.49
C GLU A 32 27.20 15.16 -1.70
N MET A 33 26.30 14.67 -2.57
CA MET A 33 26.68 13.97 -3.80
C MET A 33 27.03 14.92 -4.94
N ILE A 34 26.66 16.19 -4.82
CA ILE A 34 26.98 17.25 -5.77
C ILE A 34 28.23 17.98 -5.22
N GLY A 35 29.31 17.22 -5.01
CA GLY A 35 30.58 17.75 -4.52
C GLY A 35 31.34 18.61 -5.53
N ASP A 36 30.91 18.63 -6.80
CA ASP A 36 31.56 19.37 -7.90
C ASP A 36 30.68 20.55 -8.36
N ILE A 37 31.27 21.75 -8.32
CA ILE A 37 30.63 23.00 -8.74
C ILE A 37 30.16 22.96 -10.21
N ASN A 38 30.85 22.18 -11.06
CA ASN A 38 30.50 21.99 -12.47
C ASN A 38 29.26 21.12 -12.63
N VAL A 39 29.10 20.10 -11.79
CA VAL A 39 27.90 19.26 -11.78
C VAL A 39 26.70 20.06 -11.28
N LYS A 40 26.88 20.84 -10.21
CA LYS A 40 25.84 21.73 -9.68
C LYS A 40 25.36 22.73 -10.73
N LYS A 41 26.30 23.38 -11.43
CA LYS A 41 26.00 24.30 -12.52
C LYS A 41 25.25 23.61 -13.66
N TRP A 42 25.72 22.44 -14.09
CA TRP A 42 25.07 21.67 -15.16
C TRP A 42 23.63 21.25 -14.80
N ILE A 43 23.37 20.80 -13.57
CA ILE A 43 22.01 20.46 -13.14
C ILE A 43 21.12 21.71 -13.18
N ASN A 44 21.60 22.84 -12.66
CA ASN A 44 20.88 24.12 -12.70
C ASN A 44 20.53 24.54 -14.13
N ASP A 45 21.48 24.44 -15.05
CA ASP A 45 21.32 24.87 -16.44
C ASP A 45 20.38 23.98 -17.25
N ASN A 46 20.22 22.70 -16.89
CA ASN A 46 19.52 21.71 -17.73
C ASN A 46 18.20 21.18 -17.13
N TYR A 47 18.00 21.30 -15.81
CA TYR A 47 16.92 20.61 -15.10
C TYR A 47 16.09 21.48 -14.17
N CYS A 48 16.45 22.76 -13.99
CA CYS A 48 15.76 23.69 -13.09
C CYS A 48 15.45 23.06 -11.71
N PRO A 49 16.46 22.55 -10.99
CA PRO A 49 16.23 21.83 -9.74
C PRO A 49 15.68 22.78 -8.67
N GLU A 50 14.71 22.30 -7.91
CA GLU A 50 14.25 22.98 -6.70
C GLU A 50 15.16 22.56 -5.55
N LYS A 51 15.79 23.52 -4.86
CA LYS A 51 16.57 23.23 -3.66
C LYS A 51 15.64 23.12 -2.45
N THR A 52 15.66 21.97 -1.78
CA THR A 52 14.84 21.70 -0.59
C THR A 52 15.75 21.17 0.51
N ALA A 53 16.03 22.02 1.51
CA ALA A 53 17.03 21.76 2.55
C ALA A 53 18.41 21.35 1.96
N SER A 54 18.94 20.16 2.30
CA SER A 54 20.19 19.60 1.77
C SER A 54 20.01 18.66 0.59
N CYS A 55 18.91 18.80 -0.16
CA CYS A 55 18.73 18.03 -1.39
C CYS A 55 18.18 18.89 -2.54
N TYR A 56 18.44 18.42 -3.76
CA TYR A 56 17.88 18.99 -5.00
C TYR A 56 16.78 18.07 -5.49
N ARG A 57 15.61 18.65 -5.75
CA ARG A 57 14.49 17.99 -6.42
C ARG A 57 14.57 18.31 -7.90
N VAL A 58 14.70 17.29 -8.72
CA VAL A 58 14.60 17.41 -10.17
C VAL A 58 13.32 16.72 -10.62
N PHE A 59 12.36 17.53 -11.05
CA PHE A 59 11.13 17.05 -11.66
C PHE A 59 11.35 16.81 -13.15
N SER A 60 10.90 15.67 -13.66
CA SER A 60 10.83 15.46 -15.10
C SER A 60 9.68 14.56 -15.49
N ARG A 61 9.04 14.93 -16.60
CA ARG A 61 8.10 14.06 -17.34
C ARG A 61 8.78 13.21 -18.41
N ASP A 62 10.06 13.50 -18.67
CA ASP A 62 10.87 12.79 -19.66
C ASP A 62 11.87 11.88 -18.95
N PHE A 63 11.65 10.58 -19.06
CA PHE A 63 12.54 9.59 -18.48
C PHE A 63 13.97 9.71 -19.02
N ASN A 64 14.16 10.07 -20.29
CA ASN A 64 15.49 10.19 -20.88
C ASN A 64 16.29 11.32 -20.23
N LYS A 65 15.62 12.42 -19.86
CA LYS A 65 16.23 13.50 -19.09
C LYS A 65 16.71 13.02 -17.72
N VAL A 66 15.86 12.28 -16.99
CA VAL A 66 16.20 11.66 -15.70
C VAL A 66 17.39 10.70 -15.84
N GLN A 67 17.41 9.89 -16.90
CA GLN A 67 18.50 8.95 -17.17
C GLN A 67 19.84 9.64 -17.44
N GLN A 68 19.84 10.73 -18.22
CA GLN A 68 21.05 11.52 -18.49
C GLN A 68 21.62 12.11 -17.20
N LEU A 69 20.75 12.62 -16.32
CA LEU A 69 21.11 13.15 -15.02
C LEU A 69 21.72 12.08 -14.12
N VAL A 70 21.09 10.90 -14.02
CA VAL A 70 21.59 9.76 -13.24
C VAL A 70 22.94 9.27 -13.76
N LYS A 71 23.11 9.18 -15.09
CA LYS A 71 24.38 8.77 -15.72
C LYS A 71 25.50 9.76 -15.41
N ARG A 72 25.22 11.07 -15.46
CA ARG A 72 26.20 12.11 -15.13
C ARG A 72 26.61 12.02 -13.67
N LEU A 73 25.65 11.93 -12.75
CA LEU A 73 25.90 11.81 -11.30
C LEU A 73 26.67 10.54 -10.94
N SER A 74 26.39 9.42 -11.62
CA SER A 74 27.09 8.15 -11.41
C SER A 74 28.51 8.14 -12.01
N GLY A 75 28.73 8.84 -13.13
CA GLY A 75 30.04 8.96 -13.77
C GLY A 75 31.07 9.73 -12.93
N HIS A 76 30.63 10.71 -12.13
CA HIS A 76 31.50 11.49 -11.25
C HIS A 76 31.95 10.73 -9.99
N LEU A 77 31.23 9.68 -9.58
CA LEU A 77 31.66 8.78 -8.50
C LEU A 77 32.78 7.81 -8.93
N SER A 78 33.14 7.81 -10.22
CA SER A 78 34.07 6.86 -10.85
C SER A 78 35.23 7.56 -11.57
N SER A 79 35.98 8.43 -10.89
CA SER A 79 37.30 8.89 -11.38
C SER A 79 38.32 9.06 -10.24
N PRO A 80 39.62 8.84 -10.52
CA PRO A 80 40.57 8.30 -9.55
C PRO A 80 41.35 9.41 -8.85
N GLY A 81 41.39 9.36 -7.52
CA GLY A 81 42.19 10.27 -6.72
C GLY A 81 42.33 9.80 -5.29
N THR A 82 43.50 9.21 -4.99
CA THR A 82 44.09 8.88 -3.69
C THR A 82 44.14 7.38 -3.37
N GLN A 83 45.32 6.79 -3.60
CA GLN A 83 45.72 5.51 -3.04
C GLN A 83 45.76 5.64 -1.50
N GLY A 84 44.77 5.06 -0.84
CA GLY A 84 44.77 4.77 0.58
C GLY A 84 44.11 3.40 0.75
N GLN A 85 44.87 2.43 1.25
CA GLN A 85 44.43 1.05 1.45
C GLN A 85 43.28 0.99 2.46
N THR A 86 42.06 0.90 1.94
CA THR A 86 40.96 0.12 2.51
C THR A 86 40.11 -0.28 1.33
N ALA A 87 39.98 -1.58 1.10
CA ALA A 87 39.13 -2.09 0.05
C ALA A 87 37.75 -1.42 0.16
N PRO A 88 37.21 -0.81 -0.91
CA PRO A 88 35.86 -0.28 -0.87
C PRO A 88 34.93 -1.42 -0.47
N PRO A 89 33.98 -1.21 0.46
CA PRO A 89 33.00 -2.23 0.78
C PRO A 89 32.34 -2.61 -0.54
N THR A 90 32.41 -3.89 -0.88
CA THR A 90 31.74 -4.47 -2.04
C THR A 90 30.34 -3.87 -2.11
N PRO A 91 29.91 -3.25 -3.22
CA PRO A 91 28.58 -2.66 -3.30
C PRO A 91 27.61 -3.78 -2.95
N CYS A 92 26.99 -3.67 -1.78
CA CYS A 92 26.09 -4.67 -1.27
C CYS A 92 25.11 -4.96 -2.39
N ALA A 93 25.01 -6.23 -2.80
CA ALA A 93 23.99 -6.68 -3.71
C ALA A 93 22.64 -6.46 -3.01
N ALA A 94 22.14 -5.22 -3.07
CA ALA A 94 20.85 -4.83 -2.58
C ALA A 94 19.85 -5.68 -3.37
N THR A 95 19.31 -6.68 -2.70
CA THR A 95 18.39 -7.66 -3.24
C THR A 95 17.29 -6.97 -4.04
N CYS A 96 17.32 -7.11 -5.38
CA CYS A 96 16.27 -6.65 -6.30
C CYS A 96 14.95 -7.44 -6.14
N SER A 97 14.77 -8.15 -5.03
CA SER A 97 13.62 -8.98 -4.75
C SER A 97 12.63 -8.23 -3.85
N VAL A 98 11.35 -8.26 -4.22
CA VAL A 98 10.26 -7.70 -3.42
C VAL A 98 9.45 -8.86 -2.84
N PRO A 99 9.37 -9.01 -1.51
CA PRO A 99 8.52 -10.00 -0.87
C PRO A 99 7.04 -9.62 -1.02
N VAL A 100 6.21 -10.57 -1.42
CA VAL A 100 4.77 -10.38 -1.61
C VAL A 100 3.99 -11.63 -1.21
N ASN A 101 2.75 -11.46 -0.75
CA ASN A 101 1.83 -12.57 -0.52
C ASN A 101 1.43 -13.23 -1.86
N ARG A 102 1.57 -14.55 -1.96
CA ARG A 102 1.28 -15.32 -3.17
C ARG A 102 -0.18 -15.20 -3.63
N VAL A 103 -1.14 -15.33 -2.71
CA VAL A 103 -2.58 -15.29 -3.04
C VAL A 103 -2.97 -13.89 -3.51
N VAL A 104 -2.46 -12.84 -2.85
CA VAL A 104 -2.66 -11.46 -3.27
C VAL A 104 -2.05 -11.21 -4.66
N MET A 105 -0.86 -11.74 -4.93
CA MET A 105 -0.26 -11.61 -6.27
C MET A 105 -1.05 -12.33 -7.36
N GLU A 106 -1.60 -13.51 -7.07
CA GLU A 106 -2.47 -14.23 -8.00
C GLU A 106 -3.78 -13.48 -8.24
N TYR A 107 -4.36 -12.89 -7.20
CA TYR A 107 -5.48 -11.96 -7.33
C TYR A 107 -5.12 -10.78 -8.24
N ILE A 108 -3.96 -10.14 -8.01
CA ILE A 108 -3.48 -9.02 -8.83
C ILE A 108 -3.30 -9.44 -10.29
N LYS A 109 -2.65 -10.58 -10.55
CA LYS A 109 -2.50 -11.11 -11.92
C LYS A 109 -3.85 -11.39 -12.56
N LYS A 110 -4.83 -11.91 -11.80
CA LYS A 110 -6.15 -12.24 -12.35
C LYS A 110 -7.01 -11.00 -12.62
N LYS A 111 -6.94 -9.97 -11.77
CA LYS A 111 -7.84 -8.81 -11.80
C LYS A 111 -7.24 -7.55 -12.39
N TYR A 112 -5.91 -7.42 -12.38
CA TYR A 112 -5.19 -6.21 -12.76
C TYR A 112 -4.01 -6.49 -13.71
N ASP A 113 -4.09 -7.58 -14.49
CA ASP A 113 -3.03 -8.00 -15.43
C ASP A 113 -2.55 -6.87 -16.34
N GLU A 114 -3.49 -6.18 -16.99
CA GLU A 114 -3.18 -5.08 -17.92
C GLU A 114 -2.48 -3.91 -17.23
N LYS A 115 -2.83 -3.63 -15.96
CA LYS A 115 -2.17 -2.58 -15.18
C LYS A 115 -0.77 -3.03 -14.74
N LEU A 116 -0.63 -4.29 -14.36
CA LEU A 116 0.66 -4.89 -14.02
C LEU A 116 1.61 -4.88 -15.24
N LYS A 117 1.14 -5.31 -16.43
CA LYS A 117 1.91 -5.23 -17.68
C LYS A 117 2.36 -3.80 -18.01
N LYS A 118 1.48 -2.81 -17.83
CA LYS A 118 1.83 -1.39 -18.01
C LYS A 118 2.90 -0.89 -17.04
N ILE A 119 2.93 -1.41 -15.82
CA ILE A 119 3.97 -1.08 -14.82
C ILE A 119 5.30 -1.71 -15.21
N LEU A 120 5.27 -2.98 -15.63
CA LEU A 120 6.46 -3.73 -16.00
C LEU A 120 7.05 -3.26 -17.34
N GLY A 121 6.23 -2.83 -18.28
CA GLY A 121 6.67 -2.44 -19.61
C GLY A 121 7.35 -3.60 -20.31
N HIS A 122 8.63 -3.44 -20.64
CA HIS A 122 9.43 -4.53 -21.19
C HIS A 122 10.05 -5.43 -20.12
N PHE A 123 10.12 -5.03 -18.84
CA PHE A 123 10.71 -5.83 -17.78
C PHE A 123 9.87 -7.06 -17.43
N VAL A 124 10.53 -8.09 -16.90
CA VAL A 124 9.86 -9.32 -16.47
C VAL A 124 10.01 -9.53 -14.97
N ILE A 125 8.98 -10.11 -14.36
CA ILE A 125 9.00 -10.54 -12.96
C ILE A 125 9.10 -12.06 -12.86
N GLU A 126 10.01 -12.53 -12.03
CA GLU A 126 10.22 -13.95 -11.74
C GLU A 126 9.95 -14.24 -10.27
N PHE A 127 9.18 -15.29 -10.01
CA PHE A 127 8.86 -15.72 -8.65
C PHE A 127 9.88 -16.74 -8.18
N LYS A 128 10.56 -16.45 -7.06
CA LYS A 128 11.29 -17.47 -6.30
C LYS A 128 10.42 -17.88 -5.12
N ALA A 129 10.03 -19.15 -5.09
CA ALA A 129 9.34 -19.73 -3.95
C ALA A 129 10.31 -19.80 -2.76
N ALA A 130 9.90 -19.26 -1.61
CA ALA A 130 10.74 -19.25 -0.42
C ALA A 130 10.62 -20.52 0.44
N ASN A 131 9.58 -21.35 0.25
CA ASN A 131 9.42 -22.74 0.72
C ASN A 131 8.03 -23.28 0.32
N SER A 132 7.78 -24.57 0.58
CA SER A 132 6.64 -25.42 0.14
C SER A 132 5.25 -25.10 0.73
N ASP A 133 5.05 -23.94 1.37
CA ASP A 133 3.74 -23.54 1.90
C ASP A 133 2.89 -22.80 0.83
N PRO A 134 1.68 -23.27 0.49
CA PRO A 134 0.79 -22.63 -0.49
C PRO A 134 0.28 -21.22 -0.10
N HIS A 135 0.38 -20.82 1.18
CA HIS A 135 0.05 -19.47 1.67
C HIS A 135 1.29 -18.56 1.89
N SER A 136 2.48 -19.05 1.52
CA SER A 136 3.75 -18.36 1.75
C SER A 136 3.94 -17.08 0.94
N THR A 137 4.76 -16.19 1.50
CA THR A 137 5.35 -15.07 0.78
C THR A 137 6.32 -15.57 -0.28
N VAL A 138 6.19 -15.00 -1.48
CA VAL A 138 7.05 -15.25 -2.62
C VAL A 138 7.95 -14.05 -2.88
N GLN A 139 9.16 -14.30 -3.34
CA GLN A 139 10.09 -13.23 -3.72
C GLN A 139 9.90 -12.91 -5.20
N VAL A 140 9.53 -11.66 -5.51
CA VAL A 140 9.42 -11.16 -6.88
C VAL A 140 10.73 -10.52 -7.29
N ASN A 141 11.42 -11.15 -8.23
CA ASN A 141 12.66 -10.63 -8.80
C ASN A 141 12.35 -9.91 -10.11
N PHE A 142 12.97 -8.76 -10.32
CA PHE A 142 12.82 -7.98 -11.55
C PHE A 142 14.03 -8.24 -12.45
N ARG A 143 13.78 -8.46 -13.75
CA ARG A 143 14.85 -8.68 -14.73
C ARG A 143 14.57 -7.90 -16.04
N ALA A 144 15.63 -7.39 -16.65
CA ALA A 144 15.60 -6.85 -18.01
C ALA A 144 15.54 -7.99 -19.07
N PRO A 145 14.87 -7.79 -20.23
CA PRO A 145 14.62 -8.87 -21.20
C PRO A 145 15.82 -9.50 -21.90
N ARG A 146 17.00 -8.87 -21.94
CA ARG A 146 18.20 -9.41 -22.64
C ARG A 146 19.49 -8.90 -22.00
N LYS A 147 20.57 -9.69 -22.03
CA LYS A 147 21.93 -9.30 -21.62
C LYS A 147 22.70 -8.68 -22.81
N PRO A 148 23.69 -7.79 -22.59
CA PRO A 148 24.21 -7.33 -21.30
C PRO A 148 23.44 -6.11 -20.80
N ALA A 149 23.14 -6.10 -19.49
CA ALA A 149 22.49 -4.98 -18.83
C ALA A 149 23.42 -3.76 -18.86
N TYR A 150 23.04 -2.72 -19.58
CA TYR A 150 23.73 -1.44 -19.51
C TYR A 150 23.44 -0.79 -18.15
N SER A 151 24.27 0.17 -17.72
CA SER A 151 24.01 0.93 -16.49
C SER A 151 22.64 1.63 -16.50
N SER A 152 22.09 1.93 -17.69
CA SER A 152 20.72 2.42 -17.88
C SER A 152 19.66 1.45 -17.38
N ASP A 153 19.82 0.15 -17.61
CA ASP A 153 18.80 -0.86 -17.31
C ASP A 153 18.59 -1.02 -15.80
N ARG A 154 19.63 -0.76 -14.99
CA ARG A 154 19.51 -0.80 -13.52
C ARG A 154 18.59 0.29 -12.98
N VAL A 155 18.67 1.50 -13.54
CA VAL A 155 17.83 2.64 -13.13
C VAL A 155 16.37 2.41 -13.53
N HIS A 156 16.15 1.92 -14.75
CA HIS A 156 14.82 1.50 -15.20
C HIS A 156 14.26 0.36 -14.34
N LEU A 157 15.09 -0.61 -13.96
CA LEU A 157 14.69 -1.72 -13.10
C LEU A 157 14.25 -1.23 -11.72
N ASP A 158 14.99 -0.30 -11.12
CA ASP A 158 14.63 0.30 -9.85
C ASP A 158 13.32 1.11 -9.94
N PHE A 159 13.12 1.85 -11.03
CA PHE A 159 11.87 2.56 -11.30
C PHE A 159 10.67 1.61 -11.40
N VAL A 160 10.80 0.55 -12.19
CA VAL A 160 9.75 -0.47 -12.33
C VAL A 160 9.48 -1.18 -11.00
N ARG A 161 10.54 -1.50 -10.25
CA ARG A 161 10.44 -2.10 -8.91
C ARG A 161 9.66 -1.21 -7.96
N GLN A 162 9.96 0.10 -7.91
CA GLN A 162 9.25 1.03 -7.03
C GLN A 162 7.78 1.20 -7.42
N ARG A 163 7.48 1.33 -8.72
CA ARG A 163 6.08 1.38 -9.20
C ARG A 163 5.31 0.13 -8.87
N PHE A 164 5.97 -1.03 -8.97
CA PHE A 164 5.39 -2.29 -8.54
C PHE A 164 5.12 -2.32 -7.04
N ILE A 165 6.07 -1.89 -6.20
CA ILE A 165 5.91 -1.88 -4.73
C ILE A 165 4.70 -1.03 -4.35
N ILE A 166 4.61 0.19 -4.86
CA ILE A 166 3.49 1.12 -4.57
C ILE A 166 2.16 0.51 -5.05
N PHE A 167 2.13 0.00 -6.28
CA PHE A 167 0.94 -0.63 -6.83
C PHE A 167 0.50 -1.84 -6.00
N TYR A 168 1.45 -2.69 -5.61
CA TYR A 168 1.21 -3.86 -4.78
C TYR A 168 0.67 -3.45 -3.41
N GLN A 169 1.34 -2.53 -2.71
CA GLN A 169 0.95 -2.08 -1.38
C GLN A 169 -0.45 -1.46 -1.37
N ARG A 170 -0.72 -0.52 -2.29
CA ARG A 170 -2.06 0.11 -2.41
C ARG A 170 -3.14 -0.90 -2.76
N THR A 171 -2.83 -1.88 -3.60
CA THR A 171 -3.81 -2.92 -3.94
C THR A 171 -4.00 -3.86 -2.76
N ALA A 172 -2.94 -4.26 -2.07
CA ALA A 172 -2.98 -5.19 -0.96
C ALA A 172 -3.68 -4.60 0.27
N SER A 173 -3.54 -3.31 0.55
CA SER A 173 -4.20 -2.63 1.67
C SER A 173 -5.73 -2.67 1.58
N ASP A 174 -6.27 -2.68 0.36
CA ASP A 174 -7.71 -2.74 0.12
C ASP A 174 -8.27 -4.17 0.20
N LEU A 175 -7.40 -5.18 0.24
CA LEU A 175 -7.76 -6.59 0.18
C LEU A 175 -7.71 -7.24 1.55
N GLN A 176 -8.71 -8.07 1.81
CA GLN A 176 -8.74 -8.96 2.97
C GLN A 176 -8.51 -10.40 2.51
N LEU A 177 -7.64 -11.12 3.22
CA LEU A 177 -7.36 -12.54 3.02
C LEU A 177 -7.96 -13.33 4.19
N ILE A 178 -8.82 -14.30 3.90
CA ILE A 178 -9.43 -15.20 4.89
C ILE A 178 -9.30 -16.66 4.44
N SER A 179 -9.40 -17.61 5.37
CA SER A 179 -9.51 -19.05 5.08
C SER A 179 -10.94 -19.52 5.31
N LEU A 180 -11.47 -20.33 4.40
CA LEU A 180 -12.79 -20.94 4.51
C LEU A 180 -12.72 -22.46 4.33
N HIS A 181 -13.42 -23.20 5.18
CA HIS A 181 -13.59 -24.65 5.03
C HIS A 181 -14.79 -24.92 4.10
N VAL A 182 -14.52 -25.03 2.80
CA VAL A 182 -15.53 -25.29 1.77
C VAL A 182 -15.00 -26.30 0.76
N THR A 183 -15.89 -27.13 0.21
CA THR A 183 -15.49 -28.07 -0.85
C THR A 183 -15.17 -27.33 -2.14
N PRO A 184 -14.39 -27.91 -3.07
CA PRO A 184 -14.08 -27.26 -4.36
C PRO A 184 -15.33 -26.83 -5.15
N HIS A 185 -16.38 -27.64 -5.17
CA HIS A 185 -17.65 -27.29 -5.81
C HIS A 185 -18.35 -26.10 -5.12
N GLN A 186 -18.35 -26.05 -3.79
CA GLN A 186 -18.89 -24.90 -3.05
C GLN A 186 -18.06 -23.63 -3.31
N ALA A 187 -16.73 -23.76 -3.41
CA ALA A 187 -15.86 -22.64 -3.74
C ALA A 187 -16.15 -22.08 -5.14
N GLU A 188 -16.44 -22.94 -6.13
CA GLU A 188 -16.86 -22.51 -7.47
C GLU A 188 -18.20 -21.78 -7.47
N ASP A 189 -19.19 -22.29 -6.72
CA ASP A 189 -20.49 -21.64 -6.55
C ASP A 189 -20.36 -20.26 -5.89
N LEU A 190 -19.57 -20.18 -4.82
CA LEU A 190 -19.27 -18.92 -4.14
C LEU A 190 -18.47 -17.97 -5.04
N GLN A 191 -17.53 -18.46 -5.85
CA GLN A 191 -16.79 -17.65 -6.81
C GLN A 191 -17.71 -17.06 -7.90
N ARG A 192 -18.73 -17.80 -8.34
CA ARG A 192 -19.77 -17.29 -9.25
C ARG A 192 -20.62 -16.22 -8.59
N LYS A 193 -21.00 -16.41 -7.32
CA LYS A 193 -21.83 -15.47 -6.57
C LYS A 193 -21.09 -14.20 -6.13
N PHE A 194 -19.80 -14.32 -5.85
CA PHE A 194 -18.92 -13.24 -5.42
C PHE A 194 -17.77 -13.05 -6.42
N PRO A 195 -18.05 -12.52 -7.64
CA PRO A 195 -17.08 -12.48 -8.73
C PRO A 195 -15.88 -11.56 -8.47
N LEU A 196 -16.01 -10.64 -7.51
CA LEU A 196 -14.93 -9.74 -7.09
C LEU A 196 -13.98 -10.36 -6.06
N LEU A 197 -14.34 -11.50 -5.48
CA LEU A 197 -13.44 -12.30 -4.65
C LEU A 197 -12.67 -13.28 -5.51
N PHE A 198 -11.51 -13.70 -5.03
CA PHE A 198 -10.69 -14.74 -5.63
C PHE A 198 -10.58 -15.90 -4.64
N PHE A 199 -11.08 -17.04 -5.07
CA PHE A 199 -11.02 -18.29 -4.33
C PHE A 199 -9.84 -19.11 -4.87
N LYS A 200 -8.96 -19.51 -3.98
CA LYS A 200 -7.83 -20.37 -4.27
C LYS A 200 -7.90 -21.61 -3.38
N SER A 201 -8.15 -22.76 -4.01
CA SER A 201 -8.09 -24.05 -3.33
C SER A 201 -6.65 -24.34 -2.91
N GLY A 202 -6.43 -24.55 -1.61
CA GLY A 202 -5.15 -25.03 -1.08
C GLY A 202 -4.97 -26.53 -1.31
N SER A 203 -3.81 -27.06 -0.89
CA SER A 203 -3.60 -28.52 -0.76
C SER A 203 -4.28 -29.10 0.50
N SER A 204 -4.67 -28.25 1.44
CA SER A 204 -5.51 -28.56 2.61
C SER A 204 -7.00 -28.47 2.26
N LYS A 205 -7.88 -28.91 3.16
CA LYS A 205 -9.36 -28.77 3.03
C LYS A 205 -9.85 -27.31 3.07
N ASP A 206 -8.92 -26.36 3.06
CA ASP A 206 -9.16 -24.94 3.25
C ASP A 206 -9.00 -24.20 1.92
N THR A 207 -9.95 -23.33 1.62
CA THR A 207 -9.93 -22.43 0.47
C THR A 207 -9.53 -21.04 0.93
N ALA A 208 -8.43 -20.51 0.39
CA ALA A 208 -8.03 -19.13 0.60
C ALA A 208 -8.96 -18.21 -0.20
N VAL A 209 -9.49 -17.18 0.44
CA VAL A 209 -10.32 -16.17 -0.23
C VAL A 209 -9.68 -14.80 -0.07
N CYS A 210 -9.41 -14.15 -1.20
CA CYS A 210 -8.81 -12.82 -1.26
C CYS A 210 -9.71 -11.87 -2.06
N GLY A 211 -9.97 -10.68 -1.53
CA GLY A 211 -10.73 -9.67 -2.26
C GLY A 211 -11.02 -8.43 -1.41
N PRO A 212 -11.72 -7.43 -1.98
CA PRO A 212 -11.99 -6.19 -1.26
C PRO A 212 -12.78 -6.44 0.03
N PHE A 213 -12.43 -5.73 1.10
CA PHE A 213 -13.02 -5.92 2.44
C PHE A 213 -14.56 -6.02 2.43
N ALA A 214 -15.24 -5.09 1.76
CA ALA A 214 -16.71 -5.06 1.70
C ALA A 214 -17.32 -6.34 1.12
N HIS A 215 -16.65 -6.97 0.15
CA HIS A 215 -17.10 -8.21 -0.45
C HIS A 215 -16.82 -9.42 0.44
N VAL A 216 -15.70 -9.40 1.16
CA VAL A 216 -15.36 -10.45 2.13
C VAL A 216 -16.36 -10.45 3.30
N GLN A 217 -16.82 -9.29 3.76
CA GLN A 217 -17.86 -9.20 4.78
C GLN A 217 -19.19 -9.77 4.30
N LYS A 218 -19.63 -9.40 3.09
CA LYS A 218 -20.85 -9.98 2.48
C LYS A 218 -20.78 -11.50 2.35
N LEU A 219 -19.60 -12.05 2.04
CA LEU A 219 -19.38 -13.49 2.02
C LEU A 219 -19.53 -14.12 3.41
N LYS A 220 -18.93 -13.52 4.44
CA LYS A 220 -19.04 -13.99 5.83
C LYS A 220 -20.49 -13.98 6.31
N GLU A 221 -21.23 -12.91 6.05
CA GLU A 221 -22.65 -12.79 6.36
C GLU A 221 -23.46 -13.88 5.64
N PHE A 222 -23.21 -14.07 4.34
CA PHE A 222 -23.91 -15.07 3.53
C PHE A 222 -23.72 -16.49 4.06
N ILE A 223 -22.49 -16.84 4.47
CA ILE A 223 -22.16 -18.15 5.04
C ILE A 223 -22.83 -18.30 6.42
N SER A 224 -22.79 -17.26 7.25
CA SER A 224 -23.39 -17.28 8.59
C SER A 224 -24.92 -17.45 8.55
N GLN A 225 -25.58 -16.92 7.52
CA GLN A 225 -27.01 -17.06 7.31
C GLN A 225 -27.42 -18.41 6.70
N ASN A 226 -26.48 -19.17 6.12
CA ASN A 226 -26.74 -20.48 5.51
C ASN A 226 -25.73 -21.55 5.96
N PRO A 227 -25.70 -21.91 7.26
CA PRO A 227 -24.68 -22.81 7.82
C PRO A 227 -24.82 -24.29 7.41
N LYS A 228 -25.86 -24.69 6.65
CA LYS A 228 -26.14 -26.09 6.28
C LYS A 228 -26.41 -26.26 4.77
N GLY A 229 -25.35 -26.57 4.03
CA GLY A 229 -25.45 -27.19 2.70
C GLY A 229 -25.10 -28.68 2.80
N SER A 230 -25.91 -29.46 3.51
CA SER A 230 -25.88 -30.93 3.52
C SER A 230 -27.17 -31.46 2.89
N GLY A 231 -27.04 -32.04 1.70
CA GLY A 231 -27.90 -33.07 1.09
C GLY A 231 -29.42 -32.94 1.24
N ASN A 232 -30.08 -32.46 0.19
CA ASN A 232 -30.92 -33.29 -0.68
C ASN A 232 -31.64 -32.40 -1.71
N SER A 233 -31.42 -32.70 -2.99
CA SER A 233 -32.34 -32.31 -4.06
C SER A 233 -33.72 -32.91 -3.80
N PRO A 234 -34.79 -32.21 -4.20
CA PRO A 234 -35.80 -32.90 -4.98
C PRO A 234 -35.92 -32.26 -6.36
N VAL A 235 -35.69 -33.12 -7.35
CA VAL A 235 -36.09 -32.95 -8.75
C VAL A 235 -37.57 -32.58 -8.82
N LYS A 236 -37.90 -31.48 -9.51
CA LYS A 236 -39.14 -31.37 -10.27
C LYS A 236 -38.84 -30.78 -11.64
N ARG A 237 -39.20 -31.56 -12.67
CA ARG A 237 -39.10 -31.26 -14.10
C ARG A 237 -40.26 -30.38 -14.57
N ASP A 238 -39.90 -29.37 -15.37
CA ASP A 238 -40.57 -28.85 -16.59
C ASP A 238 -42.00 -28.26 -16.52
N PRO A 239 -42.44 -27.42 -17.51
CA PRO A 239 -41.82 -27.13 -18.80
C PRO A 239 -41.69 -25.64 -19.22
N ALA A 240 -40.74 -25.42 -20.13
CA ALA A 240 -40.74 -24.52 -21.28
C ALA A 240 -41.66 -23.28 -21.28
N ARG A 241 -41.03 -22.09 -21.31
CA ARG A 241 -41.48 -21.03 -22.22
C ARG A 241 -40.28 -20.32 -22.82
N SER A 242 -40.10 -20.60 -24.10
CA SER A 242 -39.20 -19.95 -25.04
C SER A 242 -39.51 -18.46 -25.13
N GLN A 243 -38.48 -17.61 -25.05
CA GLN A 243 -38.33 -16.47 -25.95
C GLN A 243 -36.91 -15.92 -25.89
N SER A 244 -36.22 -16.07 -27.01
CA SER A 244 -35.05 -15.29 -27.42
C SER A 244 -35.33 -13.79 -27.29
N TYR A 245 -34.31 -12.97 -27.01
CA TYR A 245 -33.78 -11.97 -27.95
C TYR A 245 -32.59 -11.21 -27.35
N LYS A 246 -31.45 -11.35 -28.06
CA LYS A 246 -30.51 -10.31 -28.50
C LYS A 246 -29.74 -9.47 -27.47
N SER A 247 -28.44 -9.74 -27.50
CA SER A 247 -27.34 -8.80 -27.29
C SER A 247 -27.53 -7.50 -28.08
N SER A 248 -27.44 -6.37 -27.39
CA SER A 248 -26.92 -5.11 -27.95
C SER A 248 -26.66 -4.09 -26.83
N ALA A 249 -25.39 -3.80 -26.59
CA ALA A 249 -24.97 -2.44 -26.21
C ALA A 249 -25.03 -1.58 -27.49
N PRO A 250 -25.39 -0.29 -27.41
CA PRO A 250 -24.45 0.73 -26.91
C PRO A 250 -25.09 1.82 -26.02
N SER A 251 -24.25 2.48 -25.23
CA SER A 251 -24.59 3.64 -24.40
C SER A 251 -25.06 4.84 -25.24
N PRO A 252 -26.00 5.65 -24.72
CA PRO A 252 -25.76 7.09 -24.66
C PRO A 252 -26.00 7.69 -23.27
N LYS A 253 -25.25 8.75 -22.97
CA LYS A 253 -25.37 9.60 -21.79
C LYS A 253 -26.75 10.30 -21.80
N LEU A 254 -27.54 10.15 -20.73
CA LEU A 254 -28.52 11.17 -20.32
C LEU A 254 -28.82 11.07 -18.82
N SER A 255 -28.82 12.24 -18.19
CA SER A 255 -29.14 12.57 -16.80
C SER A 255 -30.19 11.67 -16.13
N LYS A 256 -29.85 11.11 -14.96
CA LYS A 256 -30.85 10.46 -14.09
C LYS A 256 -31.85 11.50 -13.57
N PRO A 257 -33.17 11.19 -13.53
CA PRO A 257 -34.16 12.03 -12.90
C PRO A 257 -33.97 12.07 -11.37
N PRO A 258 -34.43 13.11 -10.67
CA PRO A 258 -34.33 13.19 -9.23
C PRO A 258 -35.33 12.19 -8.62
N GLY A 259 -34.85 11.23 -7.84
CA GLY A 259 -35.76 10.49 -6.96
C GLY A 259 -35.54 9.01 -6.70
N ASN A 260 -34.39 8.39 -7.00
CA ASN A 260 -34.06 7.08 -6.41
C ASN A 260 -32.54 6.86 -6.33
N GLU A 261 -31.92 7.49 -5.32
CA GLU A 261 -30.56 7.12 -4.92
C GLU A 261 -30.59 5.73 -4.28
N THR A 262 -29.71 4.82 -4.70
CA THR A 262 -29.63 3.46 -4.17
C THR A 262 -28.59 3.39 -3.05
N CYS A 263 -28.90 2.71 -1.95
CA CYS A 263 -27.98 2.54 -0.83
C CYS A 263 -26.84 1.58 -1.21
N PRO A 264 -25.57 1.96 -1.10
CA PRO A 264 -24.45 1.08 -1.45
C PRO A 264 -24.28 -0.12 -0.49
N ILE A 265 -24.86 -0.03 0.71
CA ILE A 265 -24.76 -1.08 1.75
C ILE A 265 -25.77 -2.20 1.46
N CYS A 266 -27.07 -1.87 1.47
CA CYS A 266 -28.14 -2.86 1.21
C CYS A 266 -28.52 -3.03 -0.26
N MET A 267 -28.06 -2.15 -1.16
CA MET A 267 -28.36 -2.15 -2.60
C MET A 267 -29.84 -1.88 -2.95
N GLU A 268 -30.63 -1.37 -2.00
CA GLU A 268 -32.03 -0.99 -2.20
C GLU A 268 -32.16 0.53 -2.44
N PRO A 269 -33.23 1.01 -3.11
CA PRO A 269 -33.56 2.44 -3.16
C PRO A 269 -33.64 3.02 -1.74
N ILE A 270 -33.00 4.17 -1.50
CA ILE A 270 -33.02 4.82 -0.20
C ILE A 270 -34.36 5.55 -0.07
N PRO A 271 -35.23 5.17 0.88
CA PRO A 271 -36.43 5.93 1.16
C PRO A 271 -36.05 7.34 1.63
N PRO A 272 -36.63 8.43 1.08
CA PRO A 272 -36.25 9.81 1.41
C PRO A 272 -36.22 10.10 2.91
N GLU A 273 -37.16 9.55 3.67
CA GLU A 273 -37.31 9.68 5.12
C GLU A 273 -36.25 8.92 5.93
N LYS A 274 -35.61 7.91 5.33
CA LYS A 274 -34.50 7.15 5.91
C LYS A 274 -33.15 7.54 5.32
N LYS A 275 -33.10 8.55 4.45
CA LYS A 275 -31.85 9.01 3.84
C LYS A 275 -31.00 9.75 4.86
N LYS A 276 -29.74 9.33 4.97
CA LYS A 276 -28.71 10.07 5.70
C LYS A 276 -27.55 10.37 4.76
N ALA A 277 -27.32 11.66 4.52
CA ALA A 277 -26.14 12.15 3.82
C ALA A 277 -25.02 12.48 4.83
N LEU A 278 -23.80 12.09 4.50
CA LEU A 278 -22.58 12.43 5.23
C LEU A 278 -21.98 13.74 4.71
N GLN A 279 -20.98 14.30 5.41
CA GLN A 279 -20.28 15.52 4.98
C GLN A 279 -19.53 15.34 3.65
N CYS A 280 -19.11 14.11 3.35
CA CYS A 280 -18.50 13.72 2.07
C CYS A 280 -19.56 13.52 0.96
N MET A 281 -20.80 13.97 1.16
CA MET A 281 -21.93 13.92 0.22
C MET A 281 -22.43 12.52 -0.17
N HIS A 282 -21.85 11.46 0.38
CA HIS A 282 -22.34 10.09 0.21
C HIS A 282 -23.59 9.84 1.06
N SER A 283 -24.59 9.19 0.46
CA SER A 283 -25.90 8.92 1.08
C SER A 283 -26.15 7.44 1.30
N PHE A 284 -26.79 7.13 2.42
CA PHE A 284 -27.12 5.76 2.86
C PHE A 284 -28.49 5.73 3.52
N CYS A 285 -29.09 4.54 3.65
CA CYS A 285 -30.15 4.33 4.64
C CYS A 285 -29.59 4.56 6.05
N LYS A 286 -30.33 5.29 6.90
CA LYS A 286 -29.94 5.63 8.28
C LYS A 286 -29.51 4.40 9.08
N ASP A 287 -30.29 3.32 9.01
CA ASP A 287 -30.02 2.09 9.74
C ASP A 287 -28.79 1.35 9.20
N CYS A 288 -28.56 1.40 7.88
CA CYS A 288 -27.38 0.80 7.26
C CYS A 288 -26.10 1.56 7.67
N LEU A 289 -26.17 2.89 7.66
CA LEU A 289 -25.06 3.73 8.08
C LEU A 289 -24.75 3.56 9.57
N GLN A 290 -25.78 3.49 10.42
CA GLN A 290 -25.60 3.27 11.86
C GLN A 290 -24.87 1.95 12.12
N ARG A 291 -25.35 0.83 11.53
CA ARG A 291 -24.69 -0.48 11.67
C ARG A 291 -23.24 -0.46 11.18
N ALA A 292 -22.97 0.25 10.07
CA ALA A 292 -21.61 0.39 9.57
C ALA A 292 -20.72 1.17 10.56
N PHE A 293 -21.24 2.25 11.14
CA PHE A 293 -20.52 3.09 12.09
C PHE A 293 -20.31 2.43 13.45
N ASP A 294 -21.24 1.59 13.90
CA ASP A 294 -21.09 0.79 15.12
C ASP A 294 -19.87 -0.15 15.03
N TYR A 295 -19.55 -0.62 13.82
CA TYR A 295 -18.33 -1.38 13.56
C TYR A 295 -17.10 -0.48 13.36
N LYS A 296 -17.20 0.51 12.45
CA LYS A 296 -16.11 1.44 12.16
C LYS A 296 -16.69 2.77 11.65
N PRO A 297 -16.40 3.92 12.29
CA PRO A 297 -17.01 5.21 11.95
C PRO A 297 -16.35 5.85 10.71
N VAL A 298 -16.34 5.13 9.59
CA VAL A 298 -15.79 5.58 8.30
C VAL A 298 -16.84 5.47 7.22
N CYS A 299 -16.85 6.42 6.29
CA CYS A 299 -17.72 6.36 5.12
C CYS A 299 -17.42 5.07 4.32
N PRO A 300 -18.41 4.18 4.10
CA PRO A 300 -18.19 2.95 3.33
C PRO A 300 -17.84 3.14 1.85
N ILE A 301 -17.92 4.38 1.32
CA ILE A 301 -17.59 4.70 -0.07
C ILE A 301 -16.21 5.33 -0.21
N CYS A 302 -15.90 6.36 0.58
CA CYS A 302 -14.64 7.11 0.43
C CYS A 302 -13.66 6.95 1.61
N GLY A 303 -14.06 6.31 2.71
CA GLY A 303 -13.20 6.11 3.87
C GLY A 303 -13.07 7.31 4.82
N GLU A 304 -13.70 8.46 4.53
CA GLU A 304 -13.69 9.63 5.43
C GLU A 304 -14.16 9.25 6.84
N VAL A 305 -13.43 9.68 7.87
CA VAL A 305 -13.64 9.29 9.27
C VAL A 305 -14.60 10.27 9.97
N TYR A 306 -15.67 9.76 10.60
CA TYR A 306 -16.72 10.55 11.26
C TYR A 306 -16.74 10.41 12.79
N GLY A 307 -15.82 9.65 13.36
CA GLY A 307 -15.71 9.42 14.81
C GLY A 307 -14.27 9.15 15.23
N THR A 308 -14.09 8.73 16.49
CA THR A 308 -12.76 8.31 16.95
C THR A 308 -12.49 6.90 16.45
N LEU A 309 -11.49 6.76 15.57
CA LEU A 309 -11.08 5.46 15.08
C LEU A 309 -10.15 4.79 16.11
N LYS A 310 -10.48 3.57 16.52
CA LYS A 310 -9.60 2.72 17.32
C LYS A 310 -9.06 1.60 16.44
N GLY A 311 -7.74 1.40 16.44
CA GLY A 311 -7.11 0.34 15.67
C GLY A 311 -6.92 -0.97 16.46
N THR A 312 -6.18 -1.88 15.85
CA THR A 312 -5.94 -3.26 16.30
C THR A 312 -4.49 -3.50 16.70
N GLN A 313 -3.74 -2.45 17.06
CA GLN A 313 -2.42 -2.60 17.71
C GLN A 313 -2.57 -3.43 18.99
N PRO A 314 -1.72 -4.43 19.29
CA PRO A 314 -1.83 -5.18 20.54
C PRO A 314 -1.64 -4.32 21.80
N ASP A 315 -2.27 -4.72 22.89
CA ASP A 315 -2.13 -4.04 24.18
C ASP A 315 -0.75 -4.32 24.82
N GLY A 316 -0.39 -3.53 25.84
CA GLY A 316 0.90 -3.68 26.54
C GLY A 316 2.10 -3.10 25.79
N GLY A 317 1.87 -2.40 24.68
CA GLY A 317 2.91 -1.71 23.93
C GLY A 317 3.39 -0.42 24.59
N THR A 318 4.66 -0.09 24.39
CA THR A 318 5.26 1.20 24.79
C THR A 318 5.73 2.01 23.59
N MET A 319 5.76 3.33 23.78
CA MET A 319 6.30 4.33 22.84
C MET A 319 7.18 5.30 23.64
N ASP A 320 8.49 5.11 23.55
CA ASP A 320 9.49 5.87 24.29
C ASP A 320 10.21 6.85 23.35
N ILE A 321 10.44 8.08 23.81
CA ILE A 321 11.07 9.13 22.99
C ILE A 321 12.40 9.52 23.63
N ARG A 322 13.45 9.59 22.82
CA ARG A 322 14.76 10.15 23.19
C ARG A 322 15.13 11.28 22.24
N THR A 323 15.83 12.27 22.75
CA THR A 323 16.45 13.33 21.92
C THR A 323 17.92 12.99 21.68
N SER A 324 18.40 13.30 20.48
CA SER A 324 19.80 13.23 20.07
C SER A 324 20.21 14.57 19.48
N SER A 325 21.44 15.00 19.73
CA SER A 325 22.00 16.22 19.13
C SER A 325 22.41 16.03 17.66
N ALA A 326 22.50 14.79 17.18
CA ALA A 326 22.81 14.52 15.77
C ALA A 326 21.67 14.97 14.86
N SER A 327 22.01 15.61 13.75
CA SER A 327 21.04 16.08 12.77
C SER A 327 20.70 14.99 11.74
N LEU A 328 19.46 14.99 11.26
CA LEU A 328 19.08 14.19 10.09
C LEU A 328 19.45 14.93 8.80
N PRO A 329 19.82 14.22 7.71
CA PRO A 329 19.96 14.82 6.40
C PRO A 329 18.68 15.59 6.00
N GLY A 330 18.82 16.88 5.73
CA GLY A 330 17.74 17.82 5.39
C GLY A 330 17.27 18.68 6.57
N TYR A 331 17.83 18.45 7.75
CA TYR A 331 17.47 19.14 8.99
C TYR A 331 18.72 19.49 9.80
N GLU A 332 19.77 19.98 9.14
CA GLU A 332 21.11 20.17 9.72
C GLU A 332 21.12 21.09 10.96
N ARG A 333 20.13 21.99 11.07
CA ARG A 333 19.96 22.94 12.19
C ARG A 333 19.15 22.38 13.38
N HIS A 334 18.73 21.11 13.32
CA HIS A 334 17.88 20.48 14.31
C HIS A 334 18.52 19.19 14.81
N GLY A 335 18.28 18.84 16.08
CA GLY A 335 18.58 17.50 16.58
C GLY A 335 17.64 16.44 15.99
N THR A 336 17.64 15.26 16.59
CA THR A 336 16.78 14.13 16.18
C THR A 336 15.95 13.63 17.35
N LEU A 337 14.65 13.44 17.13
CA LEU A 337 13.76 12.68 17.99
C LEU A 337 13.83 11.20 17.57
N VAL A 338 14.30 10.35 18.48
CA VAL A 338 14.36 8.89 18.31
C VAL A 338 13.17 8.29 19.04
N ILE A 339 12.28 7.66 18.29
CA ILE A 339 11.07 7.00 18.81
C ILE A 339 11.34 5.50 18.86
N HIS A 340 11.25 4.92 20.04
CA HIS A 340 11.34 3.48 20.27
C HIS A 340 9.96 2.92 20.57
N TYR A 341 9.48 2.05 19.70
CA TYR A 341 8.27 1.27 19.93
C TYR A 341 8.63 -0.13 20.39
N HIS A 342 7.92 -0.62 21.40
CA HIS A 342 7.98 -2.02 21.81
C HIS A 342 6.58 -2.57 21.98
N ILE A 343 6.23 -3.60 21.20
CA ILE A 343 5.00 -4.38 21.37
C ILE A 343 5.41 -5.80 21.78
N PRO A 344 5.06 -6.28 22.98
CA PRO A 344 5.40 -7.63 23.40
C PRO A 344 4.60 -8.68 22.60
N SER A 345 5.15 -9.90 22.51
CA SER A 345 4.40 -11.06 22.01
C SER A 345 3.21 -11.37 22.92
N GLY A 346 2.17 -12.00 22.38
CA GLY A 346 0.97 -12.29 23.16
C GLY A 346 -0.01 -13.21 22.42
N ILE A 347 -1.26 -13.19 22.88
CA ILE A 347 -2.36 -13.94 22.29
C ILE A 347 -3.31 -12.98 21.56
N GLN A 348 -3.75 -13.38 20.37
CA GLN A 348 -4.69 -12.63 19.56
C GLN A 348 -6.08 -12.59 20.22
N LYS A 349 -6.68 -11.40 20.25
CA LYS A 349 -8.03 -11.14 20.77
C LYS A 349 -9.05 -11.21 19.64
N GLU A 350 -10.33 -11.06 19.97
CA GLU A 350 -11.45 -11.08 19.02
C GLU A 350 -11.31 -10.06 17.88
N GLU A 351 -10.65 -8.92 18.11
CA GLU A 351 -10.41 -7.92 17.07
C GLU A 351 -9.29 -8.29 16.07
N HIS A 352 -8.53 -9.35 16.32
CA HIS A 352 -7.37 -9.75 15.51
C HIS A 352 -7.73 -10.85 14.49
N PRO A 353 -6.88 -11.08 13.46
CA PRO A 353 -7.20 -12.01 12.38
C PRO A 353 -7.45 -13.46 12.81
N ASN A 354 -6.74 -13.96 13.83
CA ASN A 354 -6.84 -15.33 14.32
C ASN A 354 -6.99 -15.34 15.87
N PRO A 355 -8.18 -15.05 16.42
CA PRO A 355 -8.39 -15.02 17.87
C PRO A 355 -7.95 -16.31 18.57
N GLY A 356 -7.34 -16.18 19.75
CA GLY A 356 -6.80 -17.30 20.53
C GLY A 356 -5.43 -17.83 20.08
N GLN A 357 -4.94 -17.46 18.90
CA GLN A 357 -3.60 -17.84 18.43
C GLN A 357 -2.51 -16.91 18.96
N PRO A 358 -1.29 -17.40 19.21
CA PRO A 358 -0.17 -16.54 19.56
C PRO A 358 0.21 -15.62 18.39
N PHE A 359 0.78 -14.47 18.72
CA PHE A 359 1.47 -13.58 17.78
C PHE A 359 2.85 -13.21 18.31
N GLU A 360 3.77 -12.93 17.38
CA GLU A 360 5.12 -12.48 17.70
C GLU A 360 5.17 -10.94 17.72
N GLY A 361 5.69 -10.38 18.82
CA GLY A 361 5.84 -8.95 19.05
C GLY A 361 6.86 -8.28 18.13
N ALA A 362 7.07 -6.98 18.32
CA ALA A 362 8.07 -6.23 17.56
C ALA A 362 8.68 -5.09 18.37
N SER A 363 9.97 -4.86 18.16
CA SER A 363 10.65 -3.63 18.59
C SER A 363 11.09 -2.86 17.36
N ARG A 364 10.78 -1.56 17.30
CA ARG A 364 11.08 -0.73 16.13
C ARG A 364 11.55 0.65 16.55
N THR A 365 12.53 1.17 15.80
CA THR A 365 13.02 2.53 15.98
C THR A 365 12.62 3.39 14.78
N ALA A 366 12.16 4.60 15.04
CA ALA A 366 11.86 5.60 14.03
C ALA A 366 12.50 6.95 14.40
N TYR A 367 12.66 7.82 13.39
CA TYR A 367 13.34 9.09 13.52
C TYR A 367 12.46 10.23 13.01
N LEU A 368 12.46 11.35 13.73
CA LEU A 368 11.93 12.64 13.29
C LEU A 368 12.97 13.73 13.56
N PRO A 369 13.03 14.81 12.77
CA PRO A 369 13.84 15.96 13.13
C PRO A 369 13.27 16.59 14.40
N ASP A 370 14.13 17.04 15.30
CA ASP A 370 13.76 17.82 16.47
C ASP A 370 13.51 19.30 16.09
N SER A 371 12.55 19.49 15.19
CA SER A 371 12.06 20.77 14.70
C SER A 371 10.62 21.01 15.19
N PHE A 372 10.10 22.22 14.98
CA PHE A 372 8.71 22.53 15.29
C PHE A 372 7.73 21.56 14.61
N GLU A 373 7.93 21.32 13.31
CA GLU A 373 7.08 20.41 12.54
C GLU A 373 7.27 18.95 12.97
N GLY A 374 8.51 18.51 13.22
CA GLY A 374 8.78 17.16 13.70
C GLY A 374 8.14 16.88 15.07
N ARG A 375 8.16 17.85 15.99
CA ARG A 375 7.44 17.75 17.28
C ARG A 375 5.93 17.69 17.12
N LYS A 376 5.37 18.45 16.16
CA LYS A 376 3.95 18.36 15.82
C LYS A 376 3.58 16.95 15.34
N VAL A 377 4.38 16.37 14.43
CA VAL A 377 4.19 14.99 13.97
C VAL A 377 4.30 14.00 15.13
N LEU A 378 5.27 14.18 16.04
CA LEU A 378 5.42 13.32 17.22
C LEU A 378 4.15 13.29 18.08
N GLU A 379 3.53 14.43 18.34
CA GLU A 379 2.29 14.49 19.13
C GLU A 379 1.12 13.79 18.43
N LEU A 380 1.03 13.91 17.10
CA LEU A 380 0.04 13.15 16.31
C LEU A 380 0.33 11.64 16.36
N LEU A 381 1.59 11.22 16.27
CA LEU A 381 1.97 9.80 16.41
C LEU A 381 1.65 9.26 17.80
N ARG A 382 1.85 10.03 18.87
CA ARG A 382 1.43 9.68 20.24
C ARG A 382 -0.08 9.46 20.31
N LYS A 383 -0.86 10.38 19.73
CA LYS A 383 -2.32 10.24 19.65
C LYS A 383 -2.74 9.00 18.86
N ALA A 384 -2.11 8.74 17.72
CA ALA A 384 -2.34 7.53 16.93
C ALA A 384 -1.97 6.24 17.68
N PHE A 385 -0.85 6.24 18.42
CA PHE A 385 -0.42 5.11 19.24
C PHE A 385 -1.43 4.81 20.35
N ASN A 386 -1.89 5.85 21.07
CA ASN A 386 -2.91 5.74 22.11
C ASN A 386 -4.25 5.24 21.55
N GLN A 387 -4.57 5.58 20.30
CA GLN A 387 -5.73 5.06 19.58
C GLN A 387 -5.49 3.69 18.92
N ARG A 388 -4.35 3.03 19.20
CA ARG A 388 -3.99 1.70 18.68
C ARG A 388 -3.85 1.64 17.15
N LEU A 389 -3.44 2.74 16.51
CA LEU A 389 -3.39 2.89 15.04
C LEU A 389 -2.00 2.75 14.41
N ILE A 390 -0.91 2.72 15.19
CA ILE A 390 0.46 2.62 14.64
C ILE A 390 0.77 1.21 14.16
N PHE A 391 0.33 0.21 14.92
CA PHE A 391 0.54 -1.19 14.62
C PHE A 391 -0.76 -1.96 14.39
N THR A 392 -0.63 -3.18 13.89
CA THR A 392 -1.67 -4.21 13.82
C THR A 392 -1.02 -5.59 13.87
N ILE A 393 -1.81 -6.64 13.98
CA ILE A 393 -1.37 -8.01 13.72
C ILE A 393 -1.72 -8.39 12.29
N GLY A 394 -0.74 -8.90 11.57
CA GLY A 394 -0.95 -9.35 10.20
C GLY A 394 0.21 -10.19 9.69
N GLN A 395 0.36 -10.16 8.37
CA GLN A 395 1.49 -10.78 7.70
C GLN A 395 2.62 -9.76 7.58
N SER A 396 3.82 -10.11 8.07
CA SER A 396 5.00 -9.29 7.87
C SER A 396 5.31 -9.17 6.38
N SER A 397 5.39 -7.93 5.87
CA SER A 397 5.74 -7.69 4.47
C SER A 397 7.17 -8.13 4.16
N THR A 398 8.11 -8.05 5.12
CA THR A 398 9.52 -8.38 4.89
C THR A 398 9.81 -9.88 4.99
N SER A 399 9.23 -10.56 5.98
CA SER A 399 9.49 -11.99 6.23
C SER A 399 8.40 -12.92 5.74
N GLY A 400 7.20 -12.40 5.47
CA GLY A 400 6.06 -13.18 5.03
C GLY A 400 5.36 -14.02 6.09
N ARG A 401 5.84 -13.96 7.33
CA ARG A 401 5.27 -14.69 8.45
C ARG A 401 3.95 -14.04 8.88
N ASN A 402 2.92 -14.86 9.08
CA ASN A 402 1.64 -14.45 9.66
C ASN A 402 1.76 -14.31 11.19
N ASN A 403 0.72 -13.76 11.82
CA ASN A 403 0.63 -13.57 13.26
C ASN A 403 1.81 -12.74 13.81
N MET A 404 2.12 -11.65 13.11
CA MET A 404 3.24 -10.75 13.40
C MET A 404 2.74 -9.35 13.68
N VAL A 405 3.39 -8.63 14.57
CA VAL A 405 3.18 -7.18 14.71
C VAL A 405 3.78 -6.43 13.51
N THR A 406 2.92 -5.75 12.77
CA THR A 406 3.27 -4.98 11.56
C THR A 406 2.84 -3.53 11.68
N TRP A 407 3.48 -2.64 10.92
CA TRP A 407 3.01 -1.26 10.74
C TRP A 407 1.58 -1.26 10.17
N ASN A 408 0.81 -0.21 10.48
CA ASN A 408 -0.58 -0.05 10.08
C ASN A 408 -0.76 1.26 9.31
N ASP A 409 -0.25 1.30 8.07
CA ASP A 409 -0.39 2.39 7.08
C ASP A 409 -0.05 3.82 7.55
N ILE A 410 0.79 3.96 8.57
CA ILE A 410 1.42 5.23 8.95
C ILE A 410 2.93 5.04 8.78
N HIS A 411 3.51 5.68 7.78
CA HIS A 411 4.89 5.49 7.42
C HIS A 411 5.83 6.12 8.46
N HIS A 412 6.83 5.35 8.85
CA HIS A 412 7.88 5.76 9.77
C HIS A 412 9.22 5.76 9.05
N LYS A 413 10.08 6.72 9.40
CA LYS A 413 11.47 6.71 8.98
C LYS A 413 12.28 5.84 9.91
N THR A 414 12.60 4.62 9.47
CA THR A 414 13.36 3.63 10.24
C THR A 414 14.86 3.67 9.96
N SER A 415 15.31 4.56 9.08
CA SER A 415 16.71 4.83 8.79
C SER A 415 16.99 6.33 8.88
N VAL A 416 18.19 6.71 9.30
CA VAL A 416 18.64 8.12 9.28
C VAL A 416 19.26 8.51 7.93
N HIS A 417 19.51 7.54 7.06
CA HIS A 417 20.11 7.73 5.72
C HIS A 417 19.37 6.90 4.66
N GLY A 418 19.78 7.01 3.40
CA GLY A 418 19.27 6.14 2.33
C GLY A 418 17.96 6.62 1.70
N GLY A 419 17.51 7.83 2.06
CA GLY A 419 16.34 8.47 1.49
C GLY A 419 15.04 7.64 1.59
N PRO A 420 13.98 8.05 0.89
CA PRO A 420 12.66 7.42 0.92
C PRO A 420 12.68 5.93 0.61
N THR A 421 13.52 5.50 -0.33
CA THR A 421 13.62 4.10 -0.77
C THR A 421 14.16 3.16 0.30
N SER A 422 14.89 3.70 1.28
CA SER A 422 15.40 2.97 2.45
C SER A 422 14.64 3.33 3.73
N TYR A 423 13.46 3.93 3.61
CA TYR A 423 12.69 4.45 4.75
C TYR A 423 13.51 5.42 5.62
N GLY A 424 14.36 6.24 5.00
CA GLY A 424 15.22 7.19 5.69
C GLY A 424 15.27 8.58 5.06
N TYR A 425 16.28 9.35 5.47
CA TYR A 425 16.49 10.75 5.09
C TYR A 425 17.65 10.87 4.08
N PRO A 426 17.73 11.97 3.29
CA PRO A 426 16.77 13.08 3.23
C PRO A 426 15.46 12.69 2.53
N ASP A 427 14.33 13.20 3.01
CA ASP A 427 13.01 13.09 2.38
C ASP A 427 12.19 14.35 2.74
N PRO A 428 12.22 15.38 1.89
CA PRO A 428 11.61 16.68 2.18
C PRO A 428 10.09 16.62 2.27
N ASP A 429 9.46 15.61 1.65
CA ASP A 429 8.00 15.48 1.58
C ASP A 429 7.44 14.60 2.72
N TYR A 430 8.31 13.99 3.54
CA TYR A 430 7.89 13.02 4.54
C TYR A 430 6.97 13.61 5.62
N LEU A 431 7.33 14.76 6.21
CA LEU A 431 6.56 15.33 7.32
C LEU A 431 5.15 15.74 6.88
N ASN A 432 4.99 16.24 5.65
CA ASN A 432 3.65 16.50 5.10
C ASN A 432 2.89 15.20 4.85
N ARG A 433 3.51 14.24 4.15
CA ARG A 433 2.88 12.96 3.80
C ARG A 433 2.40 12.18 5.03
N VAL A 434 3.21 12.10 6.09
CA VAL A 434 2.80 11.40 7.33
C VAL A 434 1.66 12.13 8.05
N GLN A 435 1.60 13.46 8.00
CA GLN A 435 0.46 14.23 8.51
C GLN A 435 -0.83 13.92 7.73
N GLU A 436 -0.75 13.77 6.41
CA GLU A 436 -1.88 13.36 5.57
C GLU A 436 -2.34 11.93 5.90
N GLU A 437 -1.42 10.99 6.07
CA GLU A 437 -1.71 9.61 6.49
C GLU A 437 -2.39 9.56 7.87
N LEU A 438 -1.89 10.35 8.83
CA LEU A 438 -2.48 10.49 10.16
C LEU A 438 -3.89 11.10 10.08
N LYS A 439 -4.05 12.17 9.30
CA LYS A 439 -5.34 12.82 9.07
C LYS A 439 -6.35 11.85 8.44
N ALA A 440 -5.93 11.02 7.48
CA ALA A 440 -6.77 10.00 6.86
C ALA A 440 -7.23 8.93 7.87
N LYS A 441 -6.48 8.72 8.96
CA LYS A 441 -6.88 7.87 10.09
C LYS A 441 -7.64 8.63 11.19
N GLY A 442 -8.06 9.87 10.94
CA GLY A 442 -8.81 10.70 11.88
C GLY A 442 -7.94 11.38 12.95
N ILE A 443 -6.62 11.35 12.81
CA ILE A 443 -5.67 11.97 13.73
C ILE A 443 -5.35 13.38 13.23
N LYS A 444 -5.94 14.38 13.89
CA LYS A 444 -5.81 15.80 13.58
C LYS A 444 -5.23 16.56 14.75
#